data_AF-A0A8T5MKI6-F1
#
_entry.id   AF-A0A8T5MKI6-F1
#
_cell.length_a   1.000
_cell.length_b   1.000
_cell.length_c   1.000
_cell.angle_alpha   90.00
_cell.angle_beta   90.00
_cell.angle_gamma   90.00
#
_symmetry.space_group_name_H-M   'P 1'
#
loop_
_entity.id
_entity.type
_entity.pdbx_description
1 polymer ?
#
loop_
_entity_poly.entity_id
_entity_poly.type
_entity_poly.pdbx_seq_one_letter_code
_entity_poly.pdbx_strand_id
1 'polypeptide(L)' 'MTQAIIELGDNEDRVLNIVKGKYGFRNKSDAVNFVIARFEEEILEPELRPEYVDKLGKILNQKGTRFKSVAALRKSIENA' A
#
# COMPACT_ATOMS: atom_id res chain seq x y z
N MET A 1 -11.27 7.31 10.61
CA MET A 1 -12.19 7.42 9.45
C MET A 1 -12.13 8.85 8.98
N THR A 2 -11.57 9.08 7.80
CA THR A 2 -11.49 10.41 7.18
C THR A 2 -12.53 10.48 6.08
N GLN A 3 -13.21 11.62 5.92
CA GLN A 3 -14.23 11.82 4.89
C GLN A 3 -13.77 12.93 3.93
N ALA A 4 -14.07 12.74 2.65
CA ALA A 4 -13.83 13.73 1.61
C ALA A 4 -15.09 13.86 0.75
N ILE A 5 -15.43 15.08 0.39
CA ILE A 5 -16.43 15.37 -0.65
C ILE A 5 -15.65 15.59 -1.94
N ILE A 6 -16.02 14.84 -2.98
CA ILE A 6 -15.40 14.94 -4.31
C ILE A 6 -16.49 15.11 -5.36
N GLU A 7 -16.19 15.86 -6.40
CA GLU A 7 -17.02 15.93 -7.60
C GLU A 7 -16.55 14.87 -8.59
N LEU A 8 -17.49 14.13 -9.15
CA LEU A 8 -17.25 13.10 -10.16
C LEU A 8 -17.92 13.52 -11.46
N GLY A 9 -17.21 13.38 -12.56
CA GLY A 9 -17.82 13.53 -13.88
C GLY A 9 -18.73 12.35 -14.21
N ASP A 10 -19.53 12.52 -15.27
CA ASP A 10 -20.49 11.51 -15.72
C ASP A 10 -19.81 10.18 -16.09
N ASN A 11 -18.59 10.25 -16.64
CA ASN A 11 -17.83 9.08 -17.02
C ASN A 11 -17.33 8.31 -15.78
N GLU A 12 -16.73 9.02 -14.84
CA GLU A 12 -16.20 8.46 -13.59
C GLU A 12 -17.32 7.82 -12.76
N ASP A 13 -18.50 8.45 -12.72
CA ASP A 13 -19.67 7.90 -12.04
C ASP A 13 -20.13 6.57 -12.65
N ARG A 14 -20.18 6.48 -13.99
CA ARG A 14 -20.54 5.25 -14.70
C ARG A 14 -19.53 4.14 -14.44
N VAL A 15 -18.24 4.45 -14.49
CA VAL A 15 -17.17 3.48 -14.17
C VAL A 15 -17.34 2.95 -12.75
N LEU A 16 -17.55 3.82 -11.76
CA LEU A 16 -17.75 3.42 -10.36
C LEU A 16 -19.03 2.58 -10.18
N ASN A 17 -20.10 2.87 -10.91
CA ASN A 17 -21.32 2.03 -10.87
C ASN A 17 -21.07 0.63 -11.42
N ILE A 18 -20.28 0.48 -12.49
CA ILE A 18 -19.89 -0.82 -13.04
C ILE A 18 -19.04 -1.60 -12.03
N VAL A 19 -18.03 -0.95 -11.43
CA VAL A 19 -17.18 -1.57 -10.39
C VAL A 19 -18.04 -2.00 -9.20
N LYS A 20 -18.89 -1.10 -8.69
CA LYS A 20 -19.82 -1.39 -7.60
C LYS A 20 -20.68 -2.62 -7.88
N GLY A 21 -21.27 -2.69 -9.08
CA GLY A 21 -22.09 -3.84 -9.50
C GLY A 21 -21.28 -5.13 -9.61
N LYS A 22 -20.11 -5.08 -10.26
CA LYS A 22 -19.24 -6.24 -10.49
C LYS A 22 -18.79 -6.92 -9.19
N TYR A 23 -18.46 -6.14 -8.17
CA TYR A 23 -17.96 -6.64 -6.89
C TYR A 23 -19.02 -6.70 -5.78
N GLY A 24 -20.29 -6.41 -6.11
CA GLY A 24 -21.40 -6.49 -5.15
C GLY A 24 -21.34 -5.45 -4.03
N PHE A 25 -20.71 -4.30 -4.26
CA PHE A 25 -20.55 -3.27 -3.24
C PHE A 25 -21.86 -2.54 -2.93
N ARG A 26 -22.05 -2.20 -1.65
CA ARG A 26 -23.29 -1.61 -1.15
C ARG A 26 -23.43 -0.16 -1.59
N ASN A 27 -22.34 0.60 -1.54
CA ASN A 27 -22.32 2.03 -1.89
C ASN A 27 -21.16 2.38 -2.84
N LYS A 28 -21.14 3.62 -3.36
CA LYS A 28 -20.08 4.10 -4.26
C LYS A 28 -18.75 4.33 -3.53
N SER A 29 -18.77 4.68 -2.25
CA SER A 29 -17.55 4.86 -1.44
C SER A 29 -16.75 3.57 -1.33
N ASP A 30 -17.41 2.42 -1.17
CA ASP A 30 -16.77 1.09 -1.18
C ASP A 30 -16.06 0.84 -2.53
N ALA A 31 -16.70 1.23 -3.65
CA ALA A 31 -16.12 1.12 -4.98
C ALA A 31 -14.90 2.04 -5.16
N VAL A 32 -14.97 3.28 -4.66
CA VAL A 32 -13.84 4.22 -4.67
C VAL A 32 -12.66 3.67 -3.88
N ASN A 33 -12.90 3.19 -2.66
CA ASN A 33 -11.86 2.59 -1.82
C ASN A 33 -11.20 1.39 -2.51
N PHE A 34 -11.99 0.55 -3.17
CA PHE A 34 -11.46 -0.58 -3.94
C PHE A 34 -10.57 -0.13 -5.10
N VAL A 35 -10.99 0.88 -5.87
CA VAL A 35 -10.19 1.42 -6.98
C VAL A 35 -8.88 2.01 -6.47
N ILE A 36 -8.91 2.76 -5.36
CA ILE A 36 -7.69 3.31 -4.74
C ILE A 36 -6.73 2.19 -4.33
N ALA A 37 -7.23 1.13 -3.70
CA ALA A 37 -6.40 -0.02 -3.31
C ALA A 37 -5.77 -0.72 -4.53
N ARG A 38 -6.51 -0.86 -5.63
CA ARG A 38 -5.97 -1.41 -6.89
C ARG A 38 -4.91 -0.51 -7.52
N PHE A 39 -5.14 0.80 -7.48
CA PHE A 39 -4.18 1.78 -7.98
C PHE A 39 -2.90 1.80 -7.12
N GLU A 40 -3.02 1.63 -5.80
CA GLU A 40 -1.90 1.44 -4.89
C GLU A 40 -1.07 0.20 -5.25
N GLU A 41 -1.70 -0.93 -5.58
CA GLU A 41 -0.99 -2.13 -6.03
C GLU A 41 -0.16 -1.87 -7.30
N GLU A 42 -0.66 -1.05 -8.22
CA GLU A 42 -0.05 -0.76 -9.52
C GLU A 42 1.00 0.35 -9.48
N ILE A 43 0.86 1.34 -8.59
CA ILE A 43 1.69 2.57 -8.61
C ILE A 43 2.59 2.71 -7.39
N LEU A 44 2.19 2.23 -6.22
CA LEU A 44 3.06 2.32 -5.06
C LEU A 44 4.07 1.19 -5.13
N GLU A 45 5.30 1.57 -5.50
CA GLU A 45 6.51 0.77 -5.24
C GLU A 45 6.46 0.28 -3.79
N PRO A 46 6.90 -0.96 -3.49
CA PRO A 46 6.81 -1.54 -2.15
C PRO A 46 7.32 -0.62 -1.05
N GLU A 47 8.33 0.20 -1.33
CA GLU A 47 8.94 1.17 -0.42
C GLU A 47 8.00 2.34 -0.04
N LEU A 48 7.02 2.66 -0.87
CA LEU A 48 6.08 3.78 -0.69
C LEU A 48 4.76 3.35 -0.03
N ARG A 49 4.55 2.05 0.18
CA ARG A 49 3.35 1.53 0.82
C ARG A 49 3.35 1.89 2.32
N PRO A 50 2.24 2.38 2.88
CA PRO A 50 2.16 2.76 4.30
C PRO A 50 2.60 1.63 5.24
N GLU A 51 2.25 0.38 4.93
CA GLU A 51 2.63 -0.80 5.72
C GLU A 51 4.14 -1.06 5.72
N TYR A 52 4.83 -0.71 4.64
CA TYR A 52 6.28 -0.80 4.55
C TYR A 52 6.97 0.28 5.39
N VAL A 53 6.42 1.49 5.40
CA VAL A 53 6.86 2.58 6.29
C VAL A 53 6.71 2.16 7.76
N ASP A 54 5.59 1.56 8.13
CA ASP A 54 5.38 1.02 9.48
C ASP A 54 6.37 -0.10 9.83
N LYS A 55 6.64 -1.00 8.89
CA LYS A 55 7.65 -2.06 9.04
C LYS A 55 9.05 -1.47 9.25
N LEU A 56 9.45 -0.47 8.46
CA LEU A 56 10.73 0.22 8.61
C LEU A 56 10.82 0.93 9.97
N GLY A 57 9.75 1.60 10.40
CA GLY A 57 9.68 2.22 11.73
C GLY A 57 9.92 1.20 12.85
N LYS A 58 9.35 0.00 12.75
CA LYS A 58 9.62 -1.09 13.70
C LYS A 58 11.07 -1.56 13.65
N ILE A 59 11.66 -1.69 12.45
CA ILE A 59 13.06 -2.11 12.28
C ILE A 59 14.03 -1.07 12.86
N LEU A 60 13.76 0.22 12.67
CA LEU A 60 14.58 1.31 13.21
C LEU A 60 14.66 1.30 14.74
N ASN A 61 13.57 0.87 15.40
CA ASN A 61 13.51 0.75 16.85
C ASN A 61 14.16 -0.54 17.40
N GLN A 62 14.55 -1.47 16.53
CA GLN A 62 15.25 -2.69 16.94
C GLN A 62 16.74 -2.46 17.10
N LYS A 63 17.37 -3.26 17.97
CA LYS A 63 18.83 -3.20 18.15
C LYS A 63 19.51 -3.74 16.89
N GLY A 64 20.08 -2.84 16.10
CA GLY A 64 20.84 -3.19 14.91
C GLY A 64 22.15 -3.92 15.24
N THR A 65 22.56 -4.84 14.37
CA THR A 65 23.87 -5.49 14.43
C THR A 65 24.87 -4.70 13.59
N ARG A 66 25.95 -4.22 14.21
CA ARG A 66 27.00 -3.49 13.48
C ARG A 66 28.00 -4.48 12.90
N PHE A 67 28.17 -4.42 11.59
CA PHE A 67 29.19 -5.20 10.88
C PHE A 67 30.40 -4.33 10.54
N LYS A 68 31.60 -4.92 10.62
CA LYS A 68 32.86 -4.23 10.31
C LYS A 68 33.10 -4.08 8.81
N SER A 69 32.42 -4.87 7.98
CA SER A 69 32.52 -4.81 6.52
C SER A 69 31.32 -5.47 5.85
N VAL A 70 31.11 -5.17 4.57
CA VAL A 70 30.07 -5.82 3.74
C VAL A 70 30.31 -7.33 3.63
N ALA A 71 31.57 -7.77 3.61
CA ALA A 71 31.92 -9.19 3.61
C ALA A 71 31.48 -9.91 4.89
N ALA A 72 31.61 -9.26 6.06
CA ALA A 72 31.15 -9.81 7.33
C ALA A 72 29.61 -9.90 7.38
N LEU A 73 28.90 -8.93 6.79
CA LEU A 73 27.45 -8.98 6.64
C LEU A 73 27.02 -10.14 5.74
N ARG A 74 27.58 -10.27 4.54
CA ARG A 74 27.25 -11.37 3.60
C ARG A 74 27.42 -12.74 4.23
N LYS A 75 28.53 -12.96 4.93
CA LYS A 75 28.78 -14.21 5.66
C LYS A 75 27.72 -14.51 6.72
N SER A 76 27.12 -13.50 7.35
CA SER A 76 26.05 -13.72 8.33
C SER A 76 24.70 -14.07 7.70
N ILE A 77 24.44 -13.64 6.46
CA ILE A 77 23.18 -13.91 5.75
C ILE A 77 23.23 -15.27 5.06
N GLU A 78 24.37 -15.64 4.49
CA GLU A 78 24.55 -16.93 3.78
C GLU A 78 24.56 -18.15 4.71
N ASN A 79 24.79 -17.94 6.02
CA ASN A 79 24.79 -18.99 7.03
C ASN A 79 23.56 -18.95 7.97
N ALA A 80 22.53 -18.15 7.64
CA ALA A 80 21.32 -17.93 8.45
C ALA A 80 20.11 -18.72 7.94
#